data_AF-F9Y9P9-F1
#
_entry.id   AF-F9Y9P9-F1
#
_cell.length_a   1.000
_cell.length_b   1.000
_cell.length_c   1.000
_cell.angle_alpha   90.00
_cell.angle_beta   90.00
_cell.angle_gamma   90.00
#
_symmetry.space_group_name_H-M   'P 1'
#
loop_
_entity.id
_entity.type
_entity.pdbx_description
1 polymer ?
#
loop_
_entity_poly.entity_id
_entity_poly.type
_entity_poly.pdbx_seq_one_letter_code
_entity_poly.pdbx_strand_id
1 'polypeptide(L)' 'MRRSLMMLTWLIALSALASCGERIEAGCAGWRQIQVAGATVDYLADQDPQALRALIGHQDFGVASGCW' A
#
# COMPACT_ATOMS: atom_id res chain seq x y z
N MET A 1 -7.49 44.70 -3.90
CA MET A 1 -8.16 43.86 -2.88
C MET A 1 -9.11 42.81 -3.47
N ARG A 2 -9.98 43.14 -4.44
CA ARG A 2 -10.93 42.16 -5.05
C ARG A 2 -10.29 40.93 -5.73
N ARG A 3 -9.14 41.08 -6.40
CA ARG A 3 -8.45 39.97 -7.10
C ARG A 3 -7.89 38.91 -6.14
N SER A 4 -7.39 39.33 -4.98
CA SER A 4 -6.85 38.42 -3.96
C SER A 4 -7.95 37.58 -3.30
N LEU A 5 -9.15 38.14 -3.12
CA LEU A 5 -10.30 37.44 -2.57
C LEU A 5 -10.81 36.31 -3.50
N MET A 6 -10.77 36.56 -4.82
CA MET A 6 -11.09 35.56 -5.83
C MET A 6 -10.07 34.41 -5.83
N MET A 7 -8.76 34.70 -5.81
CA MET A 7 -7.74 33.63 -5.79
C MET A 7 -7.86 32.70 -4.58
N LEU A 8 -8.17 33.22 -3.39
CA LEU A 8 -8.36 32.38 -2.20
C LEU A 8 -9.57 31.44 -2.33
N THR A 9 -10.67 31.89 -2.94
CA THR A 9 -11.87 31.06 -3.10
C THR A 9 -11.63 29.91 -4.08
N TRP A 10 -10.85 30.13 -5.14
CA TRP A 10 -10.45 29.06 -6.07
C TRP A 10 -9.57 28.00 -5.40
N LEU A 11 -8.60 28.39 -4.58
CA LEU A 11 -7.70 27.45 -3.90
C LEU A 11 -8.43 26.55 -2.90
N ILE A 12 -9.43 27.09 -2.19
CA ILE A 12 -10.26 26.31 -1.25
C ILE A 12 -11.12 25.29 -2.00
N ALA A 13 -11.69 25.68 -3.15
CA ALA A 13 -12.51 24.78 -3.97
C ALA A 13 -11.70 23.59 -4.53
N LEU A 14 -10.47 23.83 -5.00
CA LEU A 14 -9.56 22.77 -5.48
C LEU A 14 -9.13 21.80 -4.38
N SER A 15 -9.02 22.27 -3.14
CA SER A 15 -8.63 21.42 -1.99
C SER A 15 -9.74 20.45 -1.58
N ALA A 16 -11.01 20.81 -1.80
CA ALA A 16 -12.16 19.96 -1.47
C ALA A 16 -12.32 18.77 -2.42
N LEU A 17 -11.89 18.90 -3.68
CA LEU A 17 -11.96 17.83 -4.69
C LEU A 17 -10.91 16.73 -4.48
N ALA A 18 -9.81 17.01 -3.77
CA ALA A 18 -8.79 16.01 -3.45
C ALA A 18 -9.28 14.94 -2.46
N SER A 19 -10.34 15.23 -1.69
CA SER A 19 -10.88 14.31 -0.68
C SER A 19 -11.90 13.31 -1.23
N CYS A 20 -12.30 13.43 -2.50
CA CYS A 20 -13.29 12.54 -3.14
C CYS A 20 -12.66 11.61 -4.19
N GLY A 21 -11.32 11.53 -4.23
CA GLY A 21 -10.66 10.47 -4.99
C GLY A 21 -11.08 9.11 -4.43
N GLU A 22 -11.32 8.14 -5.32
CA GLU A 22 -11.56 6.77 -4.90
C GLU A 22 -10.47 6.35 -3.92
N ARG A 23 -10.87 5.62 -2.88
CA ARG A 23 -9.93 5.08 -1.92
C ARG A 23 -9.06 4.06 -2.65
N ILE A 24 -7.93 4.50 -3.21
CA ILE A 24 -6.91 3.63 -3.80
C ILE A 24 -6.14 2.99 -2.64
N GLU A 25 -6.87 2.34 -1.74
CA GLU A 25 -6.27 1.55 -0.69
C GLU A 25 -6.34 0.11 -1.12
N ALA A 26 -5.29 -0.31 -1.83
CA ALA A 26 -4.81 -1.67 -1.63
C ALA A 26 -4.45 -1.93 -0.15
N GLY A 27 -4.43 -0.89 0.70
CA GLY A 27 -4.21 -1.02 2.14
C GLY A 27 -2.74 -1.27 2.46
N CYS A 28 -1.82 -0.70 1.67
CA CYS A 28 -0.38 -0.95 1.79
C CYS A 28 0.26 -0.33 3.05
N ALA A 29 -0.49 0.40 3.88
CA ALA A 29 0.03 0.94 5.13
C ALA A 29 0.51 -0.19 6.05
N GLY A 30 1.81 -0.20 6.35
CA GLY A 30 2.45 -1.23 7.19
C GLY A 30 2.93 -2.47 6.44
N TRP A 31 2.68 -2.58 5.14
CA TRP A 31 3.25 -3.65 4.31
C TRP A 31 4.75 -3.42 4.09
N ARG A 32 5.52 -4.50 4.16
CA ARG A 32 6.97 -4.49 3.88
C ARG A 32 7.34 -5.74 3.12
N GLN A 33 8.30 -5.59 2.21
CA GLN A 33 8.94 -6.73 1.56
C GLN A 33 9.73 -7.51 2.62
N ILE A 34 9.57 -8.84 2.61
CA ILE A 34 10.27 -9.75 3.51
C ILE A 34 11.21 -10.60 2.66
N GLN A 35 12.51 -10.56 2.98
CA GLN A 35 13.46 -11.54 2.44
C GLN A 35 13.67 -12.64 3.47
N VAL A 36 13.50 -13.87 3.02
CA VAL A 36 13.64 -15.08 3.84
C VAL A 36 14.89 -15.82 3.40
N ALA A 37 15.71 -16.27 4.34
CA ALA A 37 16.90 -17.06 4.03
C ALA A 37 16.50 -18.44 3.50
N GLY A 38 17.30 -19.03 2.59
CA GLY A 38 17.00 -20.33 1.98
C GLY A 38 16.76 -21.45 3.00
N ALA A 39 17.60 -21.55 4.03
CA ALA A 39 17.42 -22.53 5.11
C ALA A 39 16.09 -22.38 5.87
N THR A 40 15.57 -21.15 5.96
CA THR A 40 14.25 -20.90 6.57
C THR A 40 13.11 -21.36 5.65
N VAL A 41 13.27 -21.23 4.33
CA VAL A 41 12.31 -21.78 3.36
C VAL A 41 12.26 -23.29 3.47
N ASP A 42 13.41 -23.96 3.50
CA ASP A 42 13.50 -25.43 3.64
C ASP A 42 12.89 -25.90 4.96
N TYR A 43 13.21 -25.21 6.07
CA TYR A 43 12.62 -25.50 7.38
C TYR A 43 11.09 -25.35 7.37
N LEU A 44 10.56 -24.25 6.83
CA LEU A 44 9.11 -24.04 6.79
C LEU A 44 8.42 -25.02 5.85
N ALA A 45 9.04 -25.42 4.75
CA ALA A 45 8.46 -26.41 3.84
C ALA A 45 8.22 -27.76 4.55
N ASP A 46 9.14 -28.16 5.44
CA ASP A 46 9.08 -29.42 6.17
C ASP A 46 8.23 -29.32 7.45
N GLN A 47 8.36 -28.21 8.18
CA GLN A 47 7.82 -28.07 9.55
C GLN A 47 6.53 -27.25 9.63
N ASP A 48 6.34 -26.25 8.77
CA ASP A 48 5.15 -25.39 8.74
C ASP A 48 4.82 -24.89 7.32
N PRO A 49 4.29 -25.77 6.46
CA PRO A 49 4.00 -25.42 5.08
C PRO A 49 2.86 -24.39 4.96
N GLN A 50 2.06 -24.19 6.01
CA GLN A 50 1.04 -23.15 6.01
C GLN A 50 1.67 -21.77 6.15
N ALA A 51 2.63 -21.60 7.08
CA ALA A 51 3.37 -20.36 7.21
C ALA A 51 4.16 -20.02 5.93
N LEU A 52 4.76 -21.02 5.28
CA LEU A 52 5.42 -20.83 3.98
C LEU A 52 4.45 -20.29 2.93
N ARG A 53 3.27 -20.90 2.79
CA ARG A 53 2.23 -20.41 1.85
C ARG A 53 1.77 -19.00 2.18
N ALA A 54 1.64 -18.66 3.46
CA ALA A 54 1.26 -17.30 3.87
C ALA A 54 2.33 -16.26 3.49
N LEU A 55 3.62 -16.58 3.63
CA LEU A 55 4.71 -15.70 3.21
C LEU A 55 4.74 -15.50 1.68
N ILE A 56 4.53 -16.57 0.92
CA ILE A 56 4.42 -16.49 -0.55
C ILE A 56 3.22 -15.62 -0.93
N GLY A 57 2.05 -15.87 -0.33
CA GLY A 57 0.85 -15.07 -0.60
C GLY A 57 1.00 -13.59 -0.22
N HIS A 58 1.71 -13.29 0.86
CA HIS A 58 2.06 -11.92 1.23
C HIS A 58 2.93 -11.26 0.14
N GLN A 59 3.92 -11.98 -0.38
CA GLN A 59 4.78 -11.48 -1.46
C GLN A 59 3.97 -11.24 -2.75
N ASP A 60 3.15 -12.20 -3.16
CA ASP A 60 2.37 -12.11 -4.40
C ASP A 60 1.37 -10.96 -4.35
N PHE A 61 0.66 -10.81 -3.22
CA PHE A 61 -0.30 -9.73 -3.03
C PHE A 61 0.38 -8.36 -3.09
N GLY A 62 1.50 -8.17 -2.39
CA GLY A 62 2.15 -6.87 -2.37
C GLY A 62 2.72 -6.47 -3.72
N VAL A 63 3.21 -7.42 -4.53
CA VAL A 63 3.60 -7.17 -5.93
C VAL A 63 2.38 -6.80 -6.78
N ALA A 64 1.32 -7.62 -6.74
CA ALA A 64 0.12 -7.40 -7.56
C ALA A 64 -0.59 -6.07 -7.22
N SER A 65 -0.48 -5.64 -5.97
CA SER A 65 -1.12 -4.44 -5.45
C SER A 65 -0.24 -3.19 -5.50
N GLY A 66 1.01 -3.30 -5.98
CA GLY A 66 1.96 -2.18 -6.02
C GLY A 66 2.31 -1.63 -4.64
N CYS A 67 2.28 -2.48 -3.60
CA CYS A 67 2.70 -2.09 -2.25
C CYS A 67 4.23 -1.97 -2.12
N TRP A 68 4.98 -2.52 -3.08
CA TRP A 68 6.40 -2.29 -3.31
C TRP A 68 6.75 -2.44 -4.80
#